data_AF-A0A1G4U0X7-F1
#
_entry.id   AF-A0A1G4U0X7-F1
#
_cell.length_a   1.000
_cell.length_b   1.000
_cell.length_c   1.000
_cell.angle_alpha   90.00
_cell.angle_beta   90.00
_cell.angle_gamma   90.00
#
_symmetry.space_group_name_H-M   'P 1'
#
loop_
_entity.id
_entity.type
_entity.pdbx_description
1 polymer ?
#
loop_
_entity_poly.entity_id
_entity_poly.type
_entity_poly.pdbx_seq_one_letter_code
_entity_poly.pdbx_strand_id
1 'polypeptide(L)' 'MEIIDKIKEIFEPNFEVLKVTRSGPDSLNAEAFITIEAKHEGKSHKRVFRETELIALNAEGKLAETIRALCAVMLTSEE' A
#
# COMPACT_ATOMS: atom_id res chain seq x y z
N MET A 1 6.15 -8.88 -11.41
CA MET A 1 6.31 -8.32 -10.05
C MET A 1 4.95 -7.83 -9.63
N GLU A 2 4.35 -8.43 -8.60
CA GLU A 2 2.99 -8.11 -8.19
C GLU A 2 2.99 -6.74 -7.48
N ILE A 3 1.89 -5.98 -7.60
CA ILE A 3 1.76 -4.63 -6.99
C ILE A 3 2.04 -4.67 -5.48
N ILE A 4 1.68 -5.78 -4.85
CA ILE A 4 1.92 -6.04 -3.42
C ILE A 4 3.41 -6.05 -3.10
N ASP A 5 4.26 -6.68 -3.93
CA ASP A 5 5.70 -6.72 -3.71
C ASP A 5 6.28 -5.31 -3.70
N LYS A 6 5.91 -4.49 -4.68
CA LYS A 6 6.37 -3.09 -4.77
C LYS A 6 5.97 -2.26 -3.55
N ILE A 7 4.77 -2.49 -3.02
CA ILE A 7 4.30 -1.81 -1.81
C ILE A 7 5.14 -2.24 -0.61
N LYS A 8 5.38 -3.54 -0.46
CA LYS A 8 6.19 -4.09 0.62
C LYS A 8 7.62 -3.56 0.58
N GLU A 9 8.27 -3.56 -0.57
CA GLU A 9 9.64 -3.03 -0.73
C GLU A 9 9.79 -1.58 -0.24
N ILE A 10 8.74 -0.76 -0.37
CA ILE A 10 8.76 0.64 0.09
C ILE A 10 8.48 0.75 1.59
N PHE A 11 7.57 -0.06 2.12
CA PHE A 11 7.09 0.04 3.50
C PHE A 11 7.94 -0.76 4.51
N GLU A 12 8.43 -1.95 4.15
CA GLU A 12 9.21 -2.82 5.04
C GLU A 12 10.38 -2.14 5.76
N PRO A 13 11.19 -1.26 5.14
CA PRO A 13 12.29 -0.62 5.86
C PRO A 13 11.85 0.46 6.87
N ASN A 14 10.58 0.88 6.84
CA ASN A 14 10.08 2.02 7.62
C ASN A 14 9.16 1.62 8.77
N PHE A 15 8.55 0.43 8.74
CA PHE A 15 7.53 0.03 9.71
C PHE A 15 7.96 -1.24 10.48
N GLU A 16 7.73 -1.26 11.79
CA GLU A 16 8.01 -2.40 12.67
C GLU A 16 7.14 -3.62 12.31
N VAL A 17 5.91 -3.35 11.90
CA VAL A 17 4.97 -4.36 11.42
C VAL A 17 4.39 -3.86 10.11
N LEU A 18 4.43 -4.71 9.08
CA LEU A 18 3.76 -4.46 7.82
C LEU A 18 2.94 -5.68 7.41
N LYS A 19 1.68 -5.45 7.07
CA LYS A 19 0.79 -6.44 6.48
C LYS A 19 0.08 -5.83 5.28
N VAL A 20 0.29 -6.44 4.13
CA VAL A 20 -0.38 -6.07 2.88
C VAL A 20 -1.25 -7.24 2.46
N THR A 21 -2.57 -7.06 2.45
CA THR A 21 -3.53 -8.09 2.07
C THR A 21 -4.32 -7.66 0.84
N ARG A 22 -4.55 -8.62 -0.05
CA ARG A 22 -5.51 -8.50 -1.15
C ARG A 22 -6.80 -9.18 -0.75
N SER A 23 -7.90 -8.46 -0.88
CA SER A 23 -9.25 -8.96 -0.61
C SER A 23 -10.11 -8.76 -1.85
N GLY A 24 -10.93 -9.75 -2.19
CA GLY A 24 -11.83 -9.69 -3.33
C GLY A 24 -11.52 -10.77 -4.38
N PRO A 25 -12.32 -10.85 -5.45
CA PRO A 25 -12.18 -11.88 -6.47
C PRO A 25 -10.89 -11.69 -7.27
N ASP A 26 -10.28 -12.79 -7.71
CA ASP A 26 -9.06 -12.77 -8.54
C ASP A 26 -9.29 -12.22 -9.97
N SER A 27 -10.55 -11.91 -10.30
CA SER A 27 -10.96 -11.46 -11.63
C SER A 27 -10.62 -10.00 -11.86
N LEU A 28 -9.96 -9.69 -12.99
CA LEU A 28 -9.54 -8.34 -13.40
C LEU A 28 -10.65 -7.28 -13.44
N ASN A 29 -11.92 -7.71 -13.48
CA ASN A 29 -13.11 -6.83 -13.52
C ASN A 29 -13.86 -6.75 -12.19
N ALA A 30 -13.37 -7.38 -11.13
CA ALA A 30 -14.01 -7.35 -9.82
C ALA A 30 -13.42 -6.26 -8.92
N GLU A 31 -14.21 -5.78 -7.97
CA GLU A 31 -13.79 -4.85 -6.93
C GLU A 31 -12.85 -5.55 -5.93
N ALA A 32 -11.61 -5.77 -6.35
CA ALA A 32 -10.52 -6.20 -5.48
C ALA A 32 -9.91 -4.97 -4.78
N PHE A 33 -9.51 -5.19 -3.52
CA PHE A 33 -8.95 -4.16 -2.65
C PHE A 33 -7.62 -4.62 -2.08
N ILE A 34 -6.67 -3.70 -2.01
CA ILE A 34 -5.40 -3.86 -1.30
C ILE A 34 -5.49 -3.09 0.01
N THR A 35 -5.33 -3.80 1.13
CA THR A 35 -5.25 -3.21 2.46
C THR A 35 -3.80 -3.22 2.93
N ILE A 36 -3.32 -2.06 3.36
CA ILE A 36 -2.00 -1.87 3.96
C ILE A 36 -2.23 -1.55 5.44
N GLU A 37 -1.76 -2.43 6.31
CA GLU A 37 -1.74 -2.25 7.76
C GLU A 37 -0.29 -2.16 8.19
N ALA A 38 0.11 -1.03 8.77
CA ALA A 38 1.48 -0.75 9.14
C ALA A 38 1.58 -0.22 10.57
N LYS A 39 2.64 -0.55 11.30
CA LYS A 39 2.89 -0.05 12.66
C LYS A 39 4.26 0.61 12.75
N HIS A 40 4.31 1.82 13.30
CA HIS A 40 5.54 2.57 13.53
C HIS A 40 5.45 3.30 14.87
N GLU A 41 6.46 3.15 15.73
CA GLU A 41 6.57 3.80 17.05
C GLU A 41 5.30 3.62 17.90
N GLY A 42 4.73 2.42 17.88
CA GLY A 42 3.49 2.12 18.62
C GLY A 42 2.20 2.58 17.93
N LYS A 43 2.26 3.46 16.92
CA LYS A 43 1.10 3.93 16.13
C LYS A 43 0.74 2.95 15.03
N SER A 44 -0.56 2.74 14.83
CA SER A 44 -1.09 1.84 13.79
C SER A 44 -1.73 2.63 12.67
N HIS A 45 -1.28 2.37 11.44
CA HIS A 45 -1.77 3.00 10.23
C HIS A 45 -2.47 1.97 9.37
N LYS A 46 -3.62 2.35 8.81
CA LYS A 46 -4.38 1.50 7.89
C LYS A 46 -4.81 2.29 6.68
N ARG A 47 -4.57 1.73 5.49
CA ARG A 47 -5.05 2.27 4.21
C ARG A 47 -5.63 1.16 3.35
N VAL A 48 -6.67 1.50 2.62
CA VAL A 48 -7.34 0.61 1.68
C VAL A 48 -7.37 1.30 0.33
N PHE A 49 -6.95 0.58 -0.69
CA PHE A 49 -6.94 1.02 -2.08
C PHE A 49 -7.74 0.03 -2.92
N ARG A 50 -8.39 0.51 -3.97
CA ARG A 50 -8.85 -0.39 -5.03
C ARG A 50 -7.63 -0.89 -5.78
N GLU A 51 -7.59 -2.19 -6.06
CA GLU A 51 -6.50 -2.80 -6.81
C GLU A 51 -6.39 -2.16 -8.21
N THR A 52 -7.51 -1.84 -8.83
CA THR A 52 -7.56 -1.18 -10.14
C THR A 52 -6.92 0.20 -10.15
N GLU A 53 -7.02 0.97 -9.06
CA GLU A 53 -6.34 2.27 -8.93
C GLU A 53 -4.82 2.09 -8.86
N LEU A 54 -4.36 1.10 -8.09
CA LEU A 54 -2.93 0.79 -8.00
C LEU A 54 -2.37 0.23 -9.31
N ILE A 55 -3.18 -0.56 -10.05
CA ILE A 55 -2.84 -1.03 -11.40
C ILE A 55 -2.71 0.17 -12.35
N ALA A 56 -3.65 1.10 -12.34
CA ALA A 56 -3.60 2.31 -13.16
C ALA A 56 -2.35 3.15 -12.84
N LEU A 57 -2.08 3.41 -11.56
CA LEU A 57 -0.86 4.11 -11.13
C LEU A 57 0.42 3.38 -11.56
N ASN A 58 0.43 2.04 -11.54
CA ASN A 58 1.56 1.25 -11.98
C ASN A 58 1.75 1.33 -13.50
N ALA A 59 0.66 1.32 -14.27
CA ALA A 59 0.68 1.50 -15.72
C ALA A 59 1.15 2.91 -16.12
N GLU A 60 0.82 3.92 -15.32
CA GLU A 60 1.32 5.29 -15.47
C GLU A 60 2.77 5.49 -14.97
N GLY A 61 3.39 4.46 -14.38
CA GLY A 61 4.72 4.56 -13.79
C GLY A 61 4.81 5.37 -12.49
N LYS A 62 3.66 5.75 -11.91
CA LYS A 62 3.56 6.62 -10.72
C LYS A 62 3.42 5.85 -9.40
N LEU A 63 3.15 4.54 -9.44
CA LEU A 63 2.89 3.74 -8.24
C LEU A 63 3.96 3.94 -7.15
N ALA A 64 5.24 3.84 -7.50
CA ALA A 64 6.32 3.95 -6.51
C ALA A 64 6.37 5.32 -5.83
N GLU A 65 6.15 6.41 -6.58
CA GLU A 65 6.11 7.77 -6.04
C GLU A 65 4.90 7.95 -5.12
N THR A 66 3.72 7.52 -5.54
CA THR A 66 2.49 7.61 -4.74
C THR A 66 2.60 6.83 -3.43
N ILE A 67 3.13 5.60 -3.48
CA ILE A 67 3.30 4.75 -2.30
C ILE A 67 4.39 5.31 -1.38
N ARG A 68 5.47 5.90 -1.90
CA ARG A 68 6.47 6.62 -1.08
C ARG A 68 5.88 7.84 -0.39
N ALA A 69 5.10 8.65 -1.11
CA ALA A 69 4.42 9.80 -0.53
C ALA A 69 3.47 9.36 0.59
N LEU A 70 2.72 8.27 0.39
CA LEU A 70 1.87 7.68 1.41
C LEU A 70 2.67 7.24 2.65
N CYS A 71 3.80 6.55 2.44
CA CYS A 71 4.70 6.11 3.49
C CYS A 71 5.19 7.30 4.32
N ALA A 72 5.65 8.37 3.67
CA ALA A 72 6.09 9.59 4.36
C ALA A 72 4.96 10.22 5.18
N VAL A 73 3.75 10.34 4.61
CA VAL A 73 2.58 10.86 5.33
C VAL A 73 2.26 10.03 6.58
N MET A 74 2.36 8.70 6.50
CA MET A 74 2.14 7.85 7.66
C MET A 74 3.20 8.06 8.75
N LEU A 75 4.47 8.18 8.37
CA LEU A 75 5.58 8.42 9.30
C LEU A 75 5.51 9.81 9.96
N THR A 76 5.08 10.83 9.23
CA THR A 76 4.97 12.21 9.74
C THR A 76 3.58 12.52 10.31
N SER A 77 2.69 11.54 10.45
CA SER A 77 1.42 11.71 11.15
C SER A 77 1.70 11.77 12.66
N GLU A 78 2.27 12.90 13.10
CA GLU A 78 2.21 13.35 14.48
C GLU A 78 0.73 13.65 14.81
N GLU A 79 0.30 13.23 16.00
CA GLU A 79 -1.07 13.38 16.47
C GLU A 79 -1.37 14.84 16.84
#